data_AF-A0A8H4P6W6-F1
#
_entry.id   AF-A0A8H4P6W6-F1
#
_cell.length_a   1.000
_cell.length_b   1.000
_cell.length_c   1.000
_cell.angle_alpha   90.00
_cell.angle_beta   90.00
_cell.angle_gamma   90.00
#
_symmetry.space_group_name_H-M   'P 1'
#
loop_
_entity.id
_entity.type
_entity.pdbx_description
1 polymer ?
#
loop_
_entity_poly.entity_id
_entity_poly.type
_entity_poly.pdbx_seq_one_letter_code
_entity_poly.pdbx_strand_id
1 'polypeptide(L)'
;GEGVFQAIDDTRPNGSIFIITNVRAGDMDDPNIQFGWTMGGQPGVIQAPNNDYTIVGKQAAEIAKSFTKDWHPRFKPLFDEMDESEAAFWKITCSTPSGVPEWPNEPRVTVIGDAAHSMTPAGGIGANTAVQDSALLGRLLREAGGYKPGVTAAYEKEMRVYGSKAVHQSYSTASVAFGVSINEETSPVV
;
A
#
# COMPACT_ATOMS: atom_id res chain seq x y z
N GLY A 1 21.46 -6.11 -12.28
CA GLY A 1 20.49 -5.93 -13.37
C GLY A 1 19.51 -4.86 -12.94
N GLU A 2 18.98 -4.10 -13.87
CA GLU A 2 18.02 -3.03 -13.59
C GLU A 2 16.58 -3.55 -13.70
N GLY A 3 15.66 -2.97 -12.94
CA GLY A 3 14.24 -3.35 -12.94
C GLY A 3 13.67 -3.58 -11.55
N VAL A 4 12.46 -4.16 -11.52
CA VAL A 4 11.77 -4.56 -10.29
C VAL A 4 12.01 -6.05 -10.08
N PHE A 5 12.40 -6.41 -8.87
CA PHE A 5 12.71 -7.78 -8.48
C PHE A 5 11.79 -8.20 -7.34
N GLN A 6 11.31 -9.44 -7.42
CA GLN A 6 10.53 -10.07 -6.37
C GLN A 6 11.15 -11.43 -6.02
N ALA A 7 11.21 -11.74 -4.73
CA ALA A 7 11.48 -13.08 -4.24
C ALA A 7 10.36 -13.50 -3.28
N ILE A 8 9.95 -14.76 -3.36
CA ILE A 8 8.88 -15.35 -2.56
C ILE A 8 9.46 -16.55 -1.82
N ASP A 9 9.17 -16.63 -0.52
CA ASP A 9 9.44 -17.80 0.31
C ASP A 9 8.10 -18.42 0.72
N ASP A 10 7.78 -19.54 0.07
CA ASP A 10 6.59 -20.37 0.30
C ASP A 10 6.94 -21.69 1.02
N THR A 11 8.18 -21.84 1.51
CA THR A 11 8.64 -23.06 2.17
C THR A 11 8.17 -23.15 3.64
N ARG A 12 7.61 -22.06 4.16
CA ARG A 12 7.21 -21.93 5.56
C ARG A 12 5.84 -22.59 5.80
N PRO A 13 5.67 -23.33 6.90
CA PRO A 13 4.40 -24.00 7.21
C PRO A 13 3.27 -23.03 7.59
N ASN A 14 3.60 -21.80 7.99
CA ASN A 14 2.64 -20.81 8.49
C ASN A 14 2.20 -19.76 7.47
N GLY A 15 2.55 -19.94 6.19
CA GLY A 15 2.21 -19.04 5.09
C GLY A 15 3.44 -18.38 4.46
N SER A 16 3.24 -17.81 3.26
CA SER A 16 4.32 -17.24 2.46
C SER A 16 4.68 -15.81 2.86
N ILE A 17 5.94 -15.46 2.65
CA ILE A 17 6.41 -14.07 2.63
C ILE A 17 6.99 -13.75 1.26
N PHE A 18 7.07 -12.47 0.93
CA PHE A 18 7.75 -11.99 -0.25
C PHE A 18 8.54 -10.73 0.07
N ILE A 19 9.54 -10.45 -0.77
CA ILE A 19 10.19 -9.15 -0.85
C ILE A 19 10.03 -8.56 -2.25
N ILE A 20 9.93 -7.25 -2.31
CA ILE A 20 10.04 -6.48 -3.56
C ILE A 20 11.14 -5.44 -3.36
N THR A 21 11.98 -5.29 -4.37
CA THR A 21 12.98 -4.21 -4.47
C THR A 21 13.09 -3.77 -5.92
N ASN A 22 13.76 -2.66 -6.17
CA ASN A 22 14.03 -2.18 -7.51
C ASN A 22 15.43 -1.61 -7.62
N VAL A 23 16.04 -1.78 -8.79
CA VAL A 23 17.28 -1.10 -9.18
C VAL A 23 16.92 -0.20 -10.35
N ARG A 24 17.05 1.13 -10.20
CA ARG A 24 16.68 2.05 -11.29
C ARG A 24 17.78 2.07 -12.34
N ALA A 25 17.43 2.65 -13.49
CA ALA A 25 18.40 2.85 -14.56
C ALA A 25 19.55 3.76 -14.07
N GLY A 26 20.79 3.29 -14.19
CA GLY A 26 21.99 4.00 -13.75
C GLY A 26 22.42 3.74 -12.29
N ASP A 27 21.59 3.04 -11.50
CA ASP A 27 21.86 2.78 -10.08
C ASP A 27 22.74 1.53 -9.86
N MET A 28 22.82 0.64 -10.86
CA MET A 28 23.35 -0.72 -10.69
C MET A 28 24.81 -0.75 -10.17
N ASP A 29 25.63 0.20 -10.58
CA ASP A 29 27.06 0.27 -10.27
C ASP A 29 27.39 1.43 -9.31
N ASP A 30 26.39 2.11 -8.73
CA ASP A 30 26.61 3.20 -7.77
C ASP A 30 26.89 2.62 -6.36
N PRO A 31 28.10 2.79 -5.80
CA PRO A 31 28.43 2.28 -4.48
C PRO A 31 27.75 3.06 -3.33
N ASN A 32 27.14 4.21 -3.62
CA ASN A 32 26.50 5.07 -2.61
C ASN A 32 25.00 4.81 -2.51
N ILE A 33 24.44 3.96 -3.36
CA ILE A 33 23.00 3.73 -3.33
C ILE A 33 22.59 2.93 -2.11
N GLN A 34 21.55 3.42 -1.43
CA GLN A 34 20.84 2.65 -0.43
C GLN A 34 19.66 1.93 -1.08
N PHE A 35 19.69 0.60 -1.05
CA PHE A 35 18.62 -0.21 -1.64
C PHE A 35 17.37 -0.19 -0.76
N GLY A 36 16.31 0.42 -1.29
CA GLY A 36 14.97 0.29 -0.72
C GLY A 36 14.38 -1.08 -1.03
N TRP A 37 13.70 -1.68 -0.06
CA TRP A 37 12.93 -2.90 -0.24
C TRP A 37 11.71 -2.92 0.67
N THR A 38 10.74 -3.75 0.32
CA THR A 38 9.54 -3.97 1.12
C THR A 38 9.33 -5.46 1.28
N MET A 39 9.08 -5.89 2.51
CA MET A 39 8.65 -7.25 2.82
C MET A 39 7.15 -7.26 3.08
N GLY A 40 6.46 -8.25 2.52
CA GLY A 40 5.08 -8.55 2.86
C GLY A 40 4.91 -10.02 3.19
N GLY A 41 3.85 -10.34 3.93
CA GLY A 41 3.49 -11.71 4.27
C GLY A 41 1.98 -11.89 4.27
N GLN A 42 1.53 -13.13 4.13
CA GLN A 42 0.12 -13.43 4.28
C GLN A 42 -0.38 -13.05 5.69
N PRO A 43 -1.68 -12.73 5.86
CA PRO A 43 -2.24 -12.41 7.17
C PRO A 43 -1.87 -13.47 8.23
N GLY A 44 -1.32 -13.01 9.36
CA GLY A 44 -0.92 -13.87 10.47
C GLY A 44 0.51 -14.44 10.40
N VAL A 45 1.20 -14.29 9.26
CA VAL A 45 2.60 -14.74 9.11
C VAL A 45 3.55 -13.89 9.94
N ILE A 46 3.50 -12.56 9.75
CA ILE A 46 4.30 -11.60 10.50
C ILE A 46 3.52 -11.16 11.73
N GLN A 47 3.98 -11.60 12.90
CA GLN A 47 3.38 -11.24 14.19
C GLN A 47 4.22 -10.15 14.84
N ALA A 48 3.67 -8.94 14.87
CA ALA A 48 4.31 -7.84 15.56
C ALA A 48 4.23 -8.05 17.09
N PRO A 49 5.34 -7.84 17.82
CA PRO A 49 5.33 -7.89 19.28
C PRO A 49 4.22 -7.04 19.89
N ASN A 50 3.46 -7.61 20.83
CA ASN A 50 2.33 -6.96 21.50
C ASN A 50 1.21 -6.48 20.55
N ASN A 51 1.17 -6.93 19.30
CA ASN A 51 0.32 -6.36 18.26
C ASN A 51 0.55 -4.86 18.05
N ASP A 52 1.76 -4.35 18.31
CA ASP A 52 2.14 -2.99 17.97
C ASP A 52 2.30 -2.90 16.44
N TYR A 53 1.45 -2.11 15.80
CA TYR A 53 1.36 -2.02 14.35
C TYR A 53 2.14 -0.85 13.75
N THR A 54 2.97 -0.19 14.57
CA THR A 54 3.76 1.00 14.22
C THR A 54 5.21 0.88 14.69
N ILE A 55 5.77 -0.32 14.58
CA ILE A 55 7.14 -0.59 15.02
C ILE A 55 8.13 0.03 14.04
N VAL A 56 9.09 0.79 14.57
CA VAL A 56 10.18 1.39 13.79
C VAL A 56 11.53 1.00 14.37
N GLY A 57 12.59 1.25 13.61
CA GLY A 57 13.95 1.07 14.05
C GLY A 57 14.35 -0.42 14.13
N LYS A 58 15.30 -0.69 15.01
CA LYS A 58 15.88 -2.01 15.24
C LYS A 58 14.85 -3.14 15.37
N GLN A 59 13.73 -2.92 16.06
CA GLN A 59 12.74 -3.97 16.27
C GLN A 59 12.07 -4.40 14.94
N ALA A 60 11.81 -3.48 14.02
CA ALA A 60 11.32 -3.81 12.69
C ALA A 60 12.38 -4.55 11.85
N ALA A 61 13.64 -4.13 11.96
CA ALA A 61 14.77 -4.79 11.28
C ALA A 61 14.95 -6.25 11.76
N GLU A 62 14.91 -6.49 13.06
CA GLU A 62 15.03 -7.85 13.64
C GLU A 62 13.90 -8.78 13.19
N ILE A 63 12.68 -8.26 13.01
CA ILE A 63 11.58 -9.03 12.42
C ILE A 63 12.01 -9.49 11.02
N ALA A 64 12.39 -8.57 10.12
CA ALA A 64 12.78 -8.93 8.76
C ALA A 64 13.98 -9.90 8.70
N LYS A 65 15.01 -9.67 9.52
CA LYS A 65 16.18 -10.57 9.63
C LYS A 65 15.80 -11.97 10.10
N SER A 66 14.87 -12.08 11.05
CA SER A 66 14.40 -13.39 11.55
C SER A 66 13.67 -14.21 10.48
N PHE A 67 12.92 -13.54 9.58
CA PHE A 67 12.19 -14.18 8.48
C PHE A 67 13.10 -14.68 7.37
N THR A 68 14.30 -14.09 7.24
CA THR A 68 15.22 -14.30 6.12
C THR A 68 16.51 -15.03 6.52
N LYS A 69 16.61 -15.46 7.78
CA LYS A 69 17.80 -16.12 8.35
C LYS A 69 18.31 -17.33 7.53
N ASP A 70 17.38 -18.10 6.98
CA ASP A 70 17.63 -19.34 6.23
C ASP A 70 17.61 -19.14 4.71
N TRP A 71 17.42 -17.90 4.25
CA TRP A 71 17.44 -17.58 2.82
C TRP A 71 18.85 -17.76 2.25
N HIS A 72 18.91 -17.97 0.93
CA HIS A 72 20.16 -18.16 0.22
C HIS A 72 21.15 -17.00 0.53
N PRO A 73 22.44 -17.27 0.80
CA PRO A 73 23.40 -16.25 1.25
C PRO A 73 23.49 -14.98 0.38
N ARG A 74 23.17 -15.09 -0.91
CA ARG A 74 23.13 -13.94 -1.84
C ARG A 74 22.07 -12.88 -1.53
N PHE A 75 21.01 -13.21 -0.78
CA PHE A 75 19.98 -12.26 -0.36
C PHE A 75 20.27 -11.61 0.99
N LYS A 76 21.12 -12.23 1.81
CA LYS A 76 21.40 -11.76 3.18
C LYS A 76 21.89 -10.31 3.25
N PRO A 77 22.77 -9.82 2.36
CA PRO A 77 23.20 -8.43 2.40
C PRO A 77 22.06 -7.41 2.34
N LEU A 78 20.92 -7.73 1.71
CA LEU A 78 19.76 -6.83 1.65
C LEU A 78 19.17 -6.53 3.04
N PHE A 79 19.27 -7.50 3.96
CA PHE A 79 18.70 -7.41 5.30
C PHE A 79 19.78 -7.14 6.37
N ASP A 80 20.96 -7.75 6.25
CA ASP A 80 22.03 -7.62 7.23
C ASP A 80 22.62 -6.20 7.23
N GLU A 81 22.73 -5.57 6.06
CA GLU A 81 23.31 -4.23 5.85
C GLU A 81 22.24 -3.12 5.74
N MET A 82 20.97 -3.43 6.06
CA MET A 82 19.91 -2.41 6.04
C MET A 82 20.20 -1.31 7.08
N ASP A 83 19.81 -0.08 6.78
CA ASP A 83 19.78 0.96 7.80
C ASP A 83 18.63 0.66 8.78
N GLU A 84 18.97 0.15 9.96
CA GLU A 84 17.99 -0.21 10.97
C GLU A 84 17.19 1.00 11.44
N SER A 85 17.71 2.22 11.36
CA SER A 85 17.00 3.42 11.80
C SER A 85 15.85 3.81 10.88
N GLU A 86 15.92 3.39 9.62
CA GLU A 86 14.89 3.61 8.58
C GLU A 86 13.93 2.42 8.45
N ALA A 87 14.12 1.36 9.23
CA ALA A 87 13.23 0.20 9.22
C ALA A 87 11.87 0.57 9.83
N ALA A 88 10.79 0.20 9.14
CA ALA A 88 9.44 0.39 9.64
C ALA A 88 8.54 -0.79 9.27
N PHE A 89 7.75 -1.23 10.25
CA PHE A 89 6.72 -2.23 10.08
C PHE A 89 5.35 -1.57 10.21
N TRP A 90 4.51 -1.77 9.19
CA TRP A 90 3.16 -1.23 9.14
C TRP A 90 2.16 -2.36 8.92
N LYS A 91 1.11 -2.39 9.74
CA LYS A 91 -0.07 -3.17 9.39
C LYS A 91 -0.84 -2.44 8.30
N ILE A 92 -1.04 -3.11 7.17
CA ILE A 92 -1.85 -2.58 6.08
C ILE A 92 -3.32 -2.59 6.51
N THR A 93 -3.94 -1.41 6.48
CA THR A 93 -5.39 -1.22 6.57
C THR A 93 -5.90 -0.69 5.23
N CYS A 94 -7.14 -1.00 4.88
CA CYS A 94 -7.75 -0.54 3.63
C CYS A 94 -9.26 -0.41 3.80
N SER A 95 -9.90 0.32 2.89
CA SER A 95 -11.36 0.41 2.82
C SER A 95 -11.97 -0.93 2.43
N THR A 96 -13.27 -1.05 2.66
CA THR A 96 -14.03 -2.21 2.24
C THR A 96 -13.88 -2.50 0.73
N PRO A 97 -13.81 -3.79 0.31
CA PRO A 97 -13.84 -4.16 -1.10
C PRO A 97 -15.16 -3.82 -1.83
N SER A 98 -16.21 -3.39 -1.13
CA SER A 98 -17.47 -2.94 -1.76
C SER A 98 -17.35 -1.58 -2.46
N GLY A 99 -16.26 -0.85 -2.24
CA GLY A 99 -15.92 0.38 -2.95
C GLY A 99 -16.02 1.63 -2.08
N VAL A 100 -16.10 2.79 -2.74
CA VAL A 100 -16.19 4.08 -2.07
C VAL A 100 -17.62 4.29 -1.59
N PRO A 101 -17.86 4.52 -0.28
CA PRO A 101 -19.20 4.68 0.24
C PRO A 101 -19.88 5.95 -0.30
N GLU A 102 -21.21 5.98 -0.23
CA GLU A 102 -21.96 7.22 -0.38
C GLU A 102 -22.05 7.94 0.96
N TRP A 103 -21.92 9.27 0.92
CA TRP A 103 -22.15 10.14 2.07
C TRP A 103 -22.97 11.35 1.64
N PRO A 104 -23.70 11.99 2.58
CA PRO A 104 -24.35 13.27 2.31
C PRO A 104 -23.34 14.29 1.82
N ASN A 105 -23.57 14.85 0.63
CA ASN A 105 -22.66 15.83 0.07
C ASN A 105 -22.66 17.11 0.92
N GLU A 106 -21.47 17.61 1.24
CA GLU A 106 -21.28 18.93 1.82
C GLU A 106 -20.89 19.93 0.70
N PRO A 107 -21.57 21.09 0.59
CA PRO A 107 -21.35 21.99 -0.53
C PRO A 107 -19.91 22.51 -0.64
N ARG A 108 -19.16 22.57 0.45
CA ARG A 108 -17.82 23.20 0.50
C ARG A 108 -16.72 22.27 1.01
N VAL A 109 -17.05 21.02 1.29
CA VAL A 109 -16.13 20.03 1.84
C VAL A 109 -16.25 18.76 1.02
N THR A 110 -15.12 18.19 0.63
CA THR A 110 -15.05 16.87 0.00
C THR A 110 -13.68 16.26 0.31
N VAL A 111 -13.50 14.98 0.00
CA VAL A 111 -12.28 14.21 0.28
C VAL A 111 -11.67 13.66 -1.01
N ILE A 112 -10.34 13.52 -1.00
CA ILE A 112 -9.54 12.97 -2.10
C ILE A 112 -8.55 11.94 -1.53
N GLY A 113 -7.98 11.11 -2.39
CA GLY A 113 -6.95 10.13 -2.05
C GLY A 113 -7.42 9.10 -1.02
N ASP A 114 -6.51 8.69 -0.15
CA ASP A 114 -6.78 7.67 0.86
C ASP A 114 -7.93 8.03 1.81
N ALA A 115 -8.21 9.33 2.01
CA ALA A 115 -9.36 9.77 2.80
C ALA A 115 -10.71 9.42 2.14
N ALA A 116 -10.74 9.28 0.81
CA ALA A 116 -11.92 8.87 0.06
C ALA A 116 -11.92 7.37 -0.24
N HIS A 117 -10.76 6.81 -0.58
CA HIS A 117 -10.65 5.47 -1.17
C HIS A 117 -9.38 4.72 -0.77
N SER A 118 -9.02 4.72 0.52
CA SER A 118 -7.92 3.89 1.04
C SER A 118 -8.04 2.44 0.53
N MET A 119 -6.98 1.88 -0.01
CA MET A 119 -6.99 0.57 -0.67
C MET A 119 -5.75 -0.24 -0.31
N THR A 120 -5.78 -1.54 -0.58
CA THR A 120 -4.56 -2.35 -0.40
C THR A 120 -3.45 -1.84 -1.32
N PRO A 121 -2.17 -1.87 -0.90
CA PRO A 121 -1.07 -1.42 -1.75
C PRO A 121 -0.78 -2.39 -2.91
N ALA A 122 -1.40 -3.57 -2.91
CA ALA A 122 -1.18 -4.63 -3.89
C ALA A 122 -1.40 -4.17 -5.34
N GLY A 123 -2.34 -3.24 -5.56
CA GLY A 123 -2.61 -2.70 -6.89
C GLY A 123 -1.59 -1.67 -7.37
N GLY A 124 -0.83 -1.03 -6.46
CA GLY A 124 0.12 0.04 -6.82
C GLY A 124 -0.53 1.29 -7.45
N ILE A 125 -1.84 1.49 -7.28
CA ILE A 125 -2.61 2.54 -7.98
C ILE A 125 -3.09 3.69 -7.10
N GLY A 126 -3.07 3.57 -5.76
CA GLY A 126 -3.65 4.57 -4.86
C GLY A 126 -3.16 6.01 -5.09
N ALA A 127 -1.85 6.21 -5.20
CA ALA A 127 -1.26 7.52 -5.47
C ALA A 127 -1.72 8.13 -6.81
N ASN A 128 -1.79 7.31 -7.87
CA ASN A 128 -2.27 7.76 -9.17
C ASN A 128 -3.77 8.12 -9.12
N THR A 129 -4.57 7.36 -8.37
CA THR A 129 -5.99 7.68 -8.13
C THR A 129 -6.15 9.01 -7.39
N ALA A 130 -5.32 9.28 -6.37
CA ALA A 130 -5.32 10.57 -5.66
C ALA A 130 -4.96 11.77 -6.57
N VAL A 131 -4.01 11.56 -7.49
CA VAL A 131 -3.66 12.58 -8.50
C VAL A 131 -4.82 12.78 -9.49
N GLN A 132 -5.51 11.69 -9.89
CA GLN A 132 -6.71 11.77 -10.72
C GLN A 132 -7.83 12.57 -10.02
N ASP A 133 -8.04 12.38 -8.71
CA ASP A 133 -8.97 13.18 -7.92
C ASP A 133 -8.64 14.67 -8.02
N SER A 134 -7.37 15.01 -7.80
CA SER A 134 -6.87 16.39 -7.82
C SER A 134 -7.08 17.02 -9.19
N ALA A 135 -6.81 16.28 -10.27
CA ALA A 135 -7.01 16.73 -11.64
C ALA A 135 -8.49 16.95 -11.97
N LEU A 136 -9.36 16.04 -11.54
CA LEU A 136 -10.80 16.15 -11.74
C LEU A 136 -11.39 17.34 -10.98
N LEU A 137 -11.11 17.44 -9.68
CA LEU A 137 -11.62 18.52 -8.83
C LEU A 137 -11.10 19.88 -9.30
N GLY A 138 -9.82 19.98 -9.64
CA GLY A 138 -9.22 21.19 -10.20
C GLY A 138 -9.85 21.62 -11.51
N ARG A 139 -10.16 20.67 -12.41
CA ARG A 139 -10.88 20.94 -13.66
C ARG A 139 -12.28 21.49 -13.42
N LEU A 140 -13.07 20.85 -12.55
CA LEU A 140 -14.43 21.27 -12.22
C LEU A 140 -14.46 22.66 -11.59
N LEU A 141 -13.53 22.95 -10.68
CA LEU A 141 -13.37 24.30 -10.10
C LEU A 141 -13.02 25.34 -11.16
N ARG A 142 -12.08 25.03 -12.07
CA ARG A 142 -11.70 25.95 -13.15
C ARG A 142 -12.88 26.25 -14.08
N GLU A 143 -13.60 25.23 -14.52
CA GLU A 143 -14.76 25.35 -15.41
C GLU A 143 -15.91 26.14 -14.76
N ALA A 144 -16.09 25.98 -13.44
CA ALA A 144 -17.06 26.74 -12.68
C ALA A 144 -16.64 28.21 -12.43
N GLY A 145 -15.37 28.58 -12.62
CA GLY A 145 -14.84 29.90 -12.25
C GLY A 145 -14.59 30.05 -10.75
N GLY A 146 -14.19 28.97 -10.08
CA GLY A 146 -14.04 28.86 -8.63
C GLY A 146 -15.14 28.01 -8.00
N TYR A 147 -15.39 28.25 -6.71
CA TYR A 147 -16.45 27.53 -6.01
C TYR A 147 -17.85 27.92 -6.52
N LYS A 148 -18.67 26.91 -6.82
CA LYS A 148 -20.12 27.03 -7.04
C LYS A 148 -20.86 25.84 -6.40
N PRO A 149 -22.13 26.03 -6.01
CA PRO A 149 -22.97 24.91 -5.57
C PRO A 149 -22.98 23.77 -6.60
N GLY A 150 -22.80 22.54 -6.12
CA GLY A 150 -22.81 21.32 -6.95
C GLY A 150 -21.45 20.86 -7.47
N VAL A 151 -20.37 21.65 -7.34
CA VAL A 151 -19.02 21.22 -7.77
C VAL A 151 -18.55 19.98 -7.01
N THR A 152 -18.67 19.96 -5.67
CA THR A 152 -18.29 18.80 -4.85
C THR A 152 -19.16 17.59 -5.17
N ALA A 153 -20.47 17.77 -5.35
CA ALA A 153 -21.37 16.68 -5.72
C ALA A 153 -21.02 16.07 -7.09
N ALA A 154 -20.68 16.89 -8.08
CA ALA A 154 -20.25 16.42 -9.40
C ALA A 154 -18.93 15.63 -9.31
N TYR A 155 -17.95 16.16 -8.57
CA TYR A 155 -16.69 15.49 -8.30
C TYR A 155 -16.90 14.13 -7.61
N GLU A 156 -17.64 14.09 -6.51
CA GLU A 156 -17.86 12.86 -5.73
C GLU A 156 -18.58 11.79 -6.55
N LYS A 157 -19.53 12.19 -7.42
CA LYS A 157 -20.23 11.26 -8.32
C LYS A 157 -19.26 10.56 -9.28
N GLU A 158 -18.36 11.30 -9.92
CA GLU A 158 -17.37 10.73 -10.84
C GLU A 158 -16.30 9.94 -10.08
N MET A 159 -15.81 10.48 -8.97
CA MET A 159 -14.78 9.85 -8.13
C MET A 159 -15.21 8.50 -7.59
N ARG A 160 -16.45 8.35 -7.10
CA ARG A 160 -16.94 7.06 -6.61
C ARG A 160 -16.87 5.96 -7.66
N VAL A 161 -17.01 6.28 -8.95
CA VAL A 161 -16.92 5.27 -10.02
C VAL A 161 -15.51 4.73 -10.17
N TYR A 162 -14.52 5.60 -10.38
CA TYR A 162 -13.15 5.12 -10.59
C TYR A 162 -12.45 4.71 -9.30
N GLY A 163 -12.76 5.38 -8.17
CA GLY A 163 -12.26 5.02 -6.85
C GLY A 163 -12.71 3.61 -6.44
N SER A 164 -13.99 3.28 -6.60
CA SER A 164 -14.51 1.93 -6.29
C SER A 164 -13.86 0.86 -7.17
N LYS A 165 -13.65 1.17 -8.45
CA LYS A 165 -12.92 0.27 -9.36
C LYS A 165 -11.48 0.04 -8.89
N ALA A 166 -10.79 1.09 -8.45
CA ALA A 166 -9.42 1.00 -7.94
C ALA A 166 -9.33 0.18 -6.65
N VAL A 167 -10.27 0.40 -5.71
CA VAL A 167 -10.39 -0.40 -4.48
C VAL A 167 -10.59 -1.88 -4.81
N HIS A 168 -11.54 -2.20 -5.70
CA HIS A 168 -11.83 -3.57 -6.09
C HIS A 168 -10.65 -4.27 -6.79
N GLN A 169 -9.98 -3.56 -7.70
CA GLN A 169 -8.80 -4.06 -8.39
C GLN A 169 -7.68 -4.37 -7.39
N SER A 170 -7.39 -3.44 -6.48
CA SER A 170 -6.35 -3.62 -5.47
C SER A 170 -6.67 -4.78 -4.52
N TYR A 171 -7.93 -4.89 -4.07
CA TYR A 171 -8.37 -6.02 -3.26
C TYR A 171 -8.20 -7.35 -3.99
N SER A 172 -8.65 -7.45 -5.25
CA SER A 172 -8.50 -8.67 -6.05
C SER A 172 -7.04 -9.09 -6.19
N THR A 173 -6.13 -8.13 -6.43
CA THR A 173 -4.69 -8.40 -6.45
C THR A 173 -4.18 -8.87 -5.09
N ALA A 174 -4.61 -8.24 -3.99
CA ALA A 174 -4.20 -8.65 -2.64
C ALA A 174 -4.71 -10.05 -2.27
N SER A 175 -5.92 -10.44 -2.68
CA SER A 175 -6.45 -11.78 -2.44
C SER A 175 -5.64 -12.85 -3.17
N VAL A 176 -5.27 -12.59 -4.42
CA VAL A 176 -4.47 -13.55 -5.21
C VAL A 176 -3.01 -13.57 -4.78
N ALA A 177 -2.39 -12.40 -4.63
CA ALA A 177 -0.95 -12.30 -4.37
C ALA A 177 -0.59 -12.53 -2.90
N PHE A 178 -1.43 -12.08 -1.97
CA PHE A 178 -1.13 -12.05 -0.54
C PHE A 178 -2.09 -12.90 0.31
N GLY A 179 -3.04 -13.61 -0.31
CA GLY A 179 -4.01 -14.44 0.41
C GLY A 179 -4.94 -13.63 1.32
N VAL A 180 -5.11 -12.33 1.06
CA VAL A 180 -5.95 -11.45 1.87
C VAL A 180 -7.43 -11.76 1.64
N SER A 181 -8.16 -11.95 2.73
CA SER A 181 -9.62 -12.06 2.73
C SER A 181 -10.20 -11.03 3.69
N ILE A 182 -11.02 -10.12 3.16
CA ILE A 182 -11.73 -9.10 3.94
C ILE A 182 -13.21 -9.42 3.86
N ASN A 183 -13.79 -9.70 5.02
CA ASN A 183 -15.22 -9.85 5.23
C ASN A 183 -15.70 -8.68 6.11
N GLU A 184 -16.65 -7.88 5.60
CA GLU A 184 -17.19 -6.70 6.31
C GLU A 184 -17.83 -7.04 7.67
N GLU A 185 -18.33 -8.26 7.86
CA GLU A 185 -18.99 -8.68 9.10
C GLU A 185 -18.02 -9.10 10.20
N THR A 186 -16.83 -9.57 9.82
CA THR A 186 -15.90 -10.25 10.75
C THR A 186 -14.50 -9.66 10.77
N SER A 187 -14.13 -8.86 9.77
CA SER A 187 -12.82 -8.22 9.74
C SER A 187 -12.80 -7.05 10.73
N PRO A 188 -11.76 -6.93 11.57
CA PRO A 188 -11.63 -5.80 12.48
C PRO A 188 -11.64 -4.47 11.71
N VAL A 189 -12.54 -3.57 12.10
CA VAL A 189 -12.51 -2.16 11.69
C VAL A 189 -11.62 -1.41 12.68
N VAL A 190 -10.73 -0.56 12.17
CA VAL A 190 -9.87 0.32 12.97
C VAL A 190 -10.46 1.72 13.05
#